data_AF-A0A506X2F5-F1
#
_entry.id   AF-A0A506X2F5-F1
#
_cell.length_a   1.000
_cell.length_b   1.000
_cell.length_c   1.000
_cell.angle_alpha   90.00
_cell.angle_beta   90.00
_cell.angle_gamma   90.00
#
_symmetry.space_group_name_H-M   'P 1'
#
loop_
_entity.id
_entity.type
_entity.pdbx_description
1 polymer ?
#
loop_
_entity_poly.entity_id
_entity_poly.type
_entity_poly.pdbx_seq_one_letter_code
_entity_poly.pdbx_strand_id
1 'polypeptide(L)'
;AAGIDVELPTGSAYREPLRDLVASGEVAPELVDRALRRVLVQKAELGLLDGGGLPEPGPLELDGPEHRAIAREVAEASIVLLENRGILPLAASPTIAVIGPNADHAPALFGCYSFVNHVLPRHPEVPIGFD
;
A
#
# COMPACT_ATOMS: atom_id res chain seq x y z
N ALA A 1 -2.73 11.39 28.99
CA ALA A 1 -3.12 10.66 27.77
C ALA A 1 -1.96 10.64 26.76
N ALA A 2 -1.80 9.55 25.99
CA ALA A 2 -0.66 9.31 25.08
C ALA A 2 -0.67 10.12 23.77
N GLY A 3 -1.81 10.73 23.40
CA GLY A 3 -1.88 11.68 22.28
C GLY A 3 -2.16 11.09 20.89
N ILE A 4 -2.73 9.88 20.81
CA ILE A 4 -3.21 9.28 19.56
C ILE A 4 -4.47 10.02 19.07
N ASP A 5 -4.46 10.45 17.81
CA ASP A 5 -5.53 11.26 17.21
C ASP A 5 -6.59 10.43 16.44
N VAL A 6 -6.18 9.31 15.82
CA VAL A 6 -7.08 8.42 15.03
C VAL A 6 -6.80 6.96 15.38
N GLU A 7 -7.86 6.19 15.62
CA GLU A 7 -7.78 4.74 15.73
C GLU A 7 -8.09 4.08 14.37
N LEU A 8 -7.26 3.12 13.97
CA LEU A 8 -7.47 2.31 12.77
C LEU A 8 -7.23 0.82 13.09
N PRO A 9 -7.87 -0.11 12.36
CA PRO A 9 -8.97 0.11 11.41
C PRO A 9 -10.36 -0.09 12.04
N THR A 10 -10.44 -0.69 13.23
CA THR A 10 -11.69 -1.26 13.78
C THR A 10 -12.46 -0.31 14.69
N GLY A 11 -11.80 0.63 15.37
CA GLY A 11 -12.47 1.55 16.30
C GLY A 11 -12.83 0.91 17.65
N SER A 12 -12.05 -0.08 18.10
CA SER A 12 -12.29 -0.82 19.35
C SER A 12 -12.22 0.03 20.62
N ALA A 13 -11.43 1.10 20.63
CA ALA A 13 -11.22 1.95 21.80
C ALA A 13 -11.98 3.28 21.68
N TYR A 14 -12.04 3.87 20.49
CA TYR A 14 -12.46 5.26 20.28
C TYR A 14 -13.94 5.40 19.92
N ARG A 15 -14.69 4.30 19.80
CA ARG A 15 -16.15 4.30 19.64
C ARG A 15 -16.86 4.41 21.00
N GLU A 16 -17.63 3.39 21.38
CA GLU A 16 -18.38 3.37 22.62
C GLU A 16 -17.49 3.57 23.86
N PRO A 17 -16.29 2.95 23.98
CA PRO A 17 -15.51 3.07 25.21
C PRO A 17 -15.03 4.51 25.47
N LEU A 18 -14.47 5.19 24.46
CA LEU A 18 -14.04 6.58 24.62
C LEU A 18 -15.22 7.52 24.91
N ARG A 19 -16.38 7.30 24.27
CA ARG A 19 -17.59 8.09 24.54
C ARG A 19 -17.98 7.98 26.01
N ASP A 20 -17.98 6.77 26.57
CA ASP A 20 -18.39 6.53 27.96
C ASP A 20 -17.39 7.13 28.96
N LEU A 21 -16.09 7.10 28.65
CA LEU A 21 -15.04 7.75 29.44
C LEU A 21 -15.12 9.28 29.41
N VAL A 22 -15.53 9.87 28.29
CA VAL A 22 -15.79 11.32 28.21
C VAL A 22 -17.05 11.67 29.00
N ALA A 23 -18.11 10.87 28.88
CA ALA A 23 -19.38 11.09 29.58
C ALA A 23 -19.26 10.98 31.11
N SER A 24 -18.40 10.08 31.59
CA SER A 24 -18.09 9.92 33.03
C SER A 24 -17.11 10.97 33.57
N GLY A 25 -16.45 11.74 32.69
CA GLY A 25 -15.44 12.73 33.07
C GLY A 25 -14.04 12.15 33.33
N GLU A 26 -13.84 10.85 33.13
CA GLU A 26 -12.52 10.20 33.23
C GLU A 26 -11.56 10.68 32.13
N VAL A 27 -12.12 11.04 30.96
CA VAL A 27 -11.39 11.68 29.85
C VAL A 27 -11.91 13.10 29.64
N ALA A 28 -10.99 14.05 29.74
CA ALA A 28 -11.26 15.46 29.48
C ALA A 28 -11.66 15.67 28.00
N PRO A 29 -12.82 16.31 27.70
CA PRO A 29 -13.29 16.56 26.32
C PRO A 29 -12.28 17.32 25.45
N GLU A 30 -11.44 18.17 26.05
CA GLU A 30 -10.42 18.96 25.34
C GLU A 30 -9.38 18.08 24.63
N LEU A 31 -9.19 16.84 25.10
CA LEU A 31 -8.33 15.86 24.42
C LEU A 31 -8.93 15.42 23.09
N VAL A 32 -10.25 15.26 23.03
CA VAL A 32 -10.99 14.94 21.80
C VAL A 32 -10.98 16.15 20.88
N ASP A 33 -11.26 17.35 21.38
CA ASP A 33 -11.22 18.59 20.58
C ASP A 33 -9.86 18.83 19.94
N ARG A 34 -8.77 18.54 20.66
CA ARG A 34 -7.41 18.64 20.12
C ARG A 34 -7.18 17.65 18.98
N ALA A 35 -7.55 16.38 19.16
CA ALA A 35 -7.41 15.36 18.12
C ALA A 35 -8.25 15.70 16.89
N LEU A 36 -9.51 16.09 17.12
CA LEU A 36 -10.44 16.52 16.09
C LEU A 36 -9.88 17.71 15.30
N ARG A 37 -9.36 18.74 15.97
CA ARG A 37 -8.77 19.90 15.31
C ARG A 37 -7.62 19.51 14.38
N ARG A 38 -6.71 18.61 14.81
CA ARG A 38 -5.60 18.14 13.96
C ARG A 38 -6.08 17.42 12.72
N VAL A 39 -7.06 16.52 12.86
CA VAL A 39 -7.65 15.79 11.73
C VAL A 39 -8.37 16.74 10.78
N LEU A 40 -9.16 17.70 11.31
CA LEU A 40 -9.88 18.66 10.49
C LEU A 40 -8.95 19.64 9.77
N VAL A 41 -7.83 20.06 10.38
CA VAL A 41 -6.82 20.88 9.72
C VAL A 41 -6.22 20.13 8.52
N GLN A 42 -5.82 18.87 8.68
CA GLN A 42 -5.30 18.08 7.55
C GLN A 42 -6.36 17.91 6.45
N LYS A 43 -7.63 17.70 6.81
CA LYS A 43 -8.73 17.63 5.82
C LYS A 43 -8.93 18.95 5.09
N ALA A 44 -8.84 20.08 5.79
CA ALA A 44 -8.95 21.41 5.20
C ALA A 44 -7.78 21.69 4.26
N GLU A 45 -6.55 21.36 4.65
CA GLU A 45 -5.35 21.51 3.80
C GLU A 45 -5.43 20.69 2.51
N LEU A 46 -6.14 19.57 2.54
CA LEU A 46 -6.43 18.72 1.38
C LEU A 46 -7.68 19.16 0.58
N GLY A 47 -8.36 20.25 0.96
CA GLY A 47 -9.59 20.74 0.32
C GLY A 47 -10.81 19.83 0.52
N LEU A 48 -10.73 18.84 1.43
CA LEU A 48 -11.80 17.85 1.64
C LEU A 48 -13.04 18.43 2.33
N LEU A 49 -12.96 19.67 2.82
CA LEU A 49 -14.05 20.38 3.50
C LEU A 49 -14.73 21.43 2.60
N ASP A 50 -14.31 21.56 1.34
CA ASP A 50 -14.73 22.65 0.44
C ASP A 50 -16.09 22.37 -0.26
N GLY A 51 -16.71 21.22 0.00
CA GLY A 51 -18.06 20.89 -0.47
C GLY A 51 -18.17 20.42 -1.93
N GLY A 52 -17.06 20.31 -2.66
CA GLY A 52 -17.00 19.93 -4.08
C GLY A 52 -17.07 18.43 -4.38
N GLY A 53 -17.16 17.57 -3.36
CA GLY A 53 -17.01 16.11 -3.53
C GLY A 53 -15.56 15.70 -3.82
N LEU A 54 -15.28 14.40 -3.84
CA LEU A 54 -13.99 13.90 -4.33
C LEU A 54 -13.99 14.02 -5.86
N PRO A 55 -12.88 14.45 -6.48
CA PRO A 55 -12.79 14.46 -7.93
C PRO A 55 -13.03 13.04 -8.46
N GLU A 56 -13.96 12.88 -9.39
CA GLU A 56 -14.05 11.64 -10.13
C GLU A 56 -12.82 11.53 -11.02
N PRO A 57 -12.02 10.45 -10.89
CA PRO A 57 -10.92 10.25 -11.79
C PRO A 57 -11.48 10.14 -13.22
N GLY A 58 -10.92 10.94 -14.13
CA GLY A 58 -11.16 10.77 -15.56
C GLY A 58 -10.60 9.44 -16.06
N PRO A 59 -10.60 9.19 -17.39
CA PRO A 59 -9.91 8.02 -17.93
C PRO A 59 -8.43 8.05 -17.51
N LEU A 60 -8.03 7.06 -16.71
CA LEU A 60 -6.68 6.93 -16.17
C LEU A 60 -5.96 5.77 -16.86
N GLU A 61 -4.76 6.03 -17.36
CA GLU A 61 -3.83 4.98 -17.79
C GLU A 61 -2.98 4.56 -16.57
N LEU A 62 -3.42 3.52 -15.87
CA LEU A 62 -2.78 3.09 -14.61
C LEU A 62 -1.48 2.30 -14.82
N ASP A 63 -1.31 1.66 -15.98
CA ASP A 63 -0.13 0.85 -16.34
C ASP A 63 0.43 1.24 -17.72
N GLY A 64 0.56 2.54 -17.95
CA GLY A 64 1.06 3.08 -19.21
C GLY A 64 2.53 2.72 -19.49
N PRO A 65 2.98 2.85 -20.75
CA PRO A 65 4.33 2.48 -21.15
C PRO A 65 5.43 3.21 -20.37
N GLU A 66 5.19 4.47 -19.97
CA GLU A 66 6.12 5.24 -19.15
C GLU A 66 6.25 4.67 -17.72
N HIS A 67 5.13 4.34 -17.08
CA HIS A 67 5.13 3.70 -15.75
C HIS A 67 5.88 2.36 -15.80
N ARG A 68 5.65 1.55 -16.83
CA ARG A 68 6.35 0.27 -17.02
C ARG A 68 7.85 0.45 -17.27
N ALA A 69 8.25 1.49 -18.00
CA ALA A 69 9.66 1.81 -18.21
C ALA A 69 10.36 2.15 -16.89
N ILE A 70 9.74 3.01 -16.07
CA ILE A 70 10.26 3.38 -14.74
C ILE A 70 10.31 2.16 -13.82
N ALA A 71 9.23 1.37 -13.77
CA ALA A 71 9.17 0.16 -12.94
C ALA A 71 10.27 -0.85 -13.33
N ARG A 72 10.54 -1.00 -14.63
CA ARG A 72 11.62 -1.84 -15.14
C ARG A 72 13.00 -1.32 -14.74
N GLU A 73 13.25 -0.02 -14.88
CA GLU A 73 14.52 0.60 -14.47
C GLU A 73 14.78 0.38 -12.97
N VAL A 74 13.76 0.61 -12.13
CA VAL A 74 13.85 0.38 -10.69
C VAL A 74 14.08 -1.11 -10.38
N ALA A 75 13.39 -2.01 -11.07
CA ALA A 75 13.58 -3.46 -10.89
C ALA A 75 15.02 -3.87 -11.26
N GLU A 76 15.53 -3.45 -12.41
CA GLU A 76 16.90 -3.72 -12.85
C GLU A 76 17.93 -3.17 -11.86
N ALA A 77 17.73 -1.96 -11.33
CA ALA A 77 18.61 -1.33 -10.35
C ALA A 77 18.53 -1.96 -8.94
N SER A 78 17.42 -2.64 -8.61
CA SER A 78 17.20 -3.27 -7.31
C SER A 78 17.86 -4.64 -7.13
N ILE A 79 18.33 -5.26 -8.22
CA ILE A 79 18.95 -6.59 -8.19
C ILE A 79 20.41 -6.48 -7.73
N VAL A 80 20.74 -7.22 -6.67
CA VAL A 80 22.11 -7.25 -6.11
C VAL A 80 22.83 -8.54 -6.51
N LEU A 81 23.94 -8.40 -7.24
CA LEU A 81 24.85 -9.51 -7.53
C LEU A 81 25.75 -9.78 -6.32
N LEU A 82 25.40 -10.80 -5.53
CA LEU A 82 26.14 -11.15 -4.31
C LEU A 82 27.46 -11.87 -4.59
N GLU A 83 27.51 -12.74 -5.61
CA GLU A 83 28.69 -13.54 -5.96
C GLU A 83 28.75 -13.75 -7.48
N ASN A 84 29.93 -13.62 -8.08
CA ASN A 84 30.19 -13.98 -9.48
C ASN A 84 31.58 -14.61 -9.63
N ARG A 85 31.63 -15.88 -10.07
CA ARG A 85 32.89 -16.62 -10.31
C ARG A 85 33.35 -16.58 -11.77
N GLY A 86 33.07 -15.47 -12.46
CA GLY A 86 33.40 -15.28 -13.88
C GLY A 86 32.43 -15.92 -14.87
N ILE A 87 31.22 -16.26 -14.43
CA ILE A 87 30.16 -16.84 -15.27
C ILE A 87 29.29 -15.76 -15.91
N LEU A 88 29.04 -14.66 -15.18
CA LEU A 88 28.23 -13.54 -15.66
C LEU A 88 29.13 -12.44 -16.24
N PRO A 89 28.70 -11.76 -17.34
CA PRO A 89 27.47 -12.02 -18.09
C PRO A 89 27.54 -13.33 -18.87
N LEU A 90 26.39 -13.96 -19.08
CA LEU A 90 26.32 -15.21 -19.85
C LEU A 90 26.83 -15.01 -21.28
N ALA A 91 27.44 -16.05 -21.85
CA ALA A 91 27.78 -16.08 -23.27
C ALA A 91 26.52 -15.88 -24.14
N ALA A 92 26.68 -15.57 -25.43
CA ALA A 92 25.53 -15.39 -26.31
C ALA A 92 24.78 -16.73 -26.52
N SER A 93 23.46 -16.70 -26.32
CA SER A 93 22.50 -17.77 -26.65
C SER A 93 22.73 -19.16 -26.01
N PRO A 94 22.97 -19.27 -24.68
CA PRO A 94 23.01 -20.57 -24.02
C PRO A 94 21.59 -21.15 -23.95
N THR A 95 21.51 -22.49 -23.93
CA THR A 95 20.29 -23.14 -23.44
C THR A 95 20.32 -23.11 -21.91
N ILE A 96 19.30 -22.50 -21.31
CA ILE A 96 19.21 -22.31 -19.85
C ILE A 96 18.03 -23.14 -19.33
N ALA A 97 18.27 -23.94 -18.30
CA ALA A 97 17.18 -24.53 -17.51
C ALA A 97 16.83 -23.57 -16.36
N VAL A 98 15.60 -23.04 -16.37
CA VAL A 98 15.07 -22.20 -15.27
C VAL A 98 14.29 -23.11 -14.32
N ILE A 99 14.80 -23.26 -13.09
CA ILE A 99 14.26 -24.21 -12.11
C ILE A 99 14.11 -23.57 -10.73
N GLY A 100 13.21 -24.12 -9.92
CA GLY A 100 12.93 -23.68 -8.55
C GLY A 100 11.49 -23.21 -8.37
N PRO A 101 10.97 -23.19 -7.13
CA PRO A 101 9.56 -22.90 -6.85
C PRO A 101 9.15 -21.47 -7.21
N ASN A 102 10.12 -20.56 -7.37
CA ASN A 102 9.86 -19.15 -7.70
C ASN A 102 10.13 -18.82 -9.18
N ALA A 103 10.49 -19.81 -10.01
CA ALA A 103 10.85 -19.58 -11.41
C ALA A 103 9.72 -18.98 -12.24
N ASP A 104 8.47 -19.31 -11.91
CA ASP A 104 7.26 -18.83 -12.58
C ASP A 104 6.15 -18.62 -11.53
N HIS A 105 6.43 -17.77 -10.53
CA HIS A 105 5.54 -17.58 -9.38
C HIS A 105 5.38 -16.10 -9.02
N ALA A 106 4.38 -15.45 -9.62
CA ALA A 106 4.06 -14.04 -9.37
C ALA A 106 3.88 -13.68 -7.88
N PRO A 107 3.20 -14.48 -7.03
CA PRO A 107 3.14 -14.22 -5.58
C PRO A 107 4.51 -14.02 -4.92
N ALA A 108 5.52 -14.80 -5.32
CA ALA A 108 6.88 -14.67 -4.79
C ALA A 108 7.59 -13.40 -5.29
N LEU A 109 7.33 -12.98 -6.53
CA LEU A 109 7.89 -11.76 -7.11
C LEU A 109 7.32 -10.50 -6.45
N PHE A 110 5.99 -10.43 -6.31
CA PHE A 110 5.31 -9.23 -5.83
C PHE A 110 5.29 -9.09 -4.31
N GLY A 111 5.40 -10.19 -3.56
CA GLY A 111 5.45 -10.15 -2.09
C GLY A 111 4.21 -9.54 -1.42
N CYS A 112 4.34 -9.21 -0.13
CA CYS A 112 3.28 -8.64 0.69
C CYS A 112 2.83 -7.26 0.17
N TYR A 113 1.63 -6.80 0.53
CA TYR A 113 0.98 -5.56 0.08
C TYR A 113 0.79 -5.44 -1.44
N SER A 114 0.76 -6.56 -2.16
CA SER A 114 0.37 -6.63 -3.57
C SER A 114 -1.06 -7.11 -3.76
N PHE A 115 -1.67 -6.75 -4.88
CA PHE A 115 -2.99 -7.26 -5.28
C PHE A 115 -3.01 -8.79 -5.32
N VAL A 116 -1.94 -9.40 -5.82
CA VAL A 116 -1.75 -10.86 -5.93
C VAL A 116 -1.87 -11.56 -4.58
N ASN A 117 -1.30 -10.98 -3.53
CA ASN A 117 -1.21 -11.66 -2.23
C ASN A 117 -2.29 -11.20 -1.23
N HIS A 118 -2.84 -9.99 -1.36
CA HIS A 118 -3.83 -9.47 -0.41
C HIS A 118 -5.27 -9.49 -0.91
N VAL A 119 -5.48 -9.46 -2.23
CA VAL A 119 -6.81 -9.35 -2.82
C VAL A 119 -7.21 -10.63 -3.53
N LEU A 120 -6.41 -11.10 -4.50
CA LEU A 120 -6.75 -12.29 -5.31
C LEU A 120 -7.08 -13.56 -4.51
N PRO A 121 -6.45 -13.87 -3.35
CA PRO A 121 -6.83 -15.06 -2.59
C PRO A 121 -8.29 -15.04 -2.10
N ARG A 122 -8.90 -13.85 -2.02
CA ARG A 122 -10.32 -13.65 -1.69
C ARG A 122 -11.21 -13.54 -2.93
N HIS A 123 -10.62 -13.43 -4.12
CA HIS A 123 -11.28 -13.21 -5.41
C HIS A 123 -10.64 -14.08 -6.50
N PRO A 124 -10.66 -15.43 -6.36
CA PRO A 124 -9.97 -16.34 -7.28
C PRO A 124 -10.53 -16.32 -8.72
N GLU A 125 -11.72 -15.77 -8.92
CA GLU A 125 -12.36 -15.57 -10.22
C GLU A 125 -11.75 -14.43 -11.04
N VAL A 126 -11.01 -13.52 -10.40
CA VAL A 126 -10.43 -12.34 -11.06
C VAL A 126 -9.06 -12.72 -11.62
N PRO A 127 -8.78 -12.45 -12.91
CA PRO A 127 -7.47 -12.70 -13.49
C PRO A 127 -6.40 -11.84 -12.80
N ILE A 128 -5.15 -12.30 -12.83
CA ILE A 128 -4.04 -11.63 -12.15
C ILE A 128 -3.79 -10.20 -12.66
N GLY A 129 -4.16 -9.92 -13.92
CA GLY A 129 -4.22 -8.58 -14.49
C GLY A 129 -2.93 -8.07 -15.12
N PHE A 130 -1.93 -8.93 -15.28
CA PHE A 130 -0.68 -8.62 -15.97
C PHE A 130 -0.09 -9.88 -16.61
N ASP A 131 0.59 -9.68 -17.74
CA ASP A 131 1.28 -10.69 -18.54
C ASP A 131 2.77 -10.79 -18.16
#